data_AF-A0A8J6RJ37-F1
#
_entry.id   AF-A0A8J6RJ37-F1
#
_cell.length_a   1.000
_cell.length_b   1.000
_cell.length_c   1.000
_cell.angle_alpha   90.00
_cell.angle_beta   90.00
_cell.angle_gamma   90.00
#
_symmetry.space_group_name_H-M   'P 1'
#
loop_
_entity.id
_entity.type
_entity.pdbx_description
1 polymer ?
#
loop_
_entity_poly.entity_id
_entity_poly.type
_entity_poly.pdbx_seq_one_letter_code
_entity_poly.pdbx_strand_id
1 'polypeptide(L)'
;MTAFVPANLPTSVNTLEKLAVWALGALYQLHKNDRYQESDSAPVIPVITAQDGLAADKKEHIIFRPSFELSDDWRSQPTKLWEEVQEFPGNTPIPASFLP
;
A
#
# COMPACT_ATOMS: atom_id res chain seq x y z
N MET A 1 10.82 -8.21 -6.33
CA MET A 1 9.81 -7.37 -7.01
C MET A 1 9.19 -8.15 -8.14
N THR A 2 7.93 -8.54 -8.02
CA THR A 2 7.09 -8.71 -9.21
C THR A 2 7.11 -7.37 -9.95
N ALA A 3 7.74 -7.35 -11.12
CA ALA A 3 7.93 -6.10 -11.86
C ALA A 3 6.55 -5.53 -12.22
N PHE A 4 6.22 -4.34 -11.71
CA PHE A 4 5.04 -3.61 -12.15
C PHE A 4 5.18 -3.32 -13.64
N VAL A 5 4.27 -3.87 -14.45
CA VAL A 5 4.21 -3.55 -15.88
C VAL A 5 3.18 -2.43 -16.03
N PRO A 6 3.48 -1.32 -16.72
CA PRO A 6 2.52 -0.23 -16.91
C PRO A 6 1.16 -0.67 -17.48
N ALA A 7 1.12 -1.78 -18.23
CA ALA A 7 -0.10 -2.40 -18.74
C ALA A 7 -1.03 -2.98 -17.65
N ASN A 8 -0.55 -3.17 -16.42
CA ASN A 8 -1.38 -3.57 -15.29
C ASN A 8 -2.26 -2.44 -14.75
N LEU A 9 -1.94 -1.18 -15.08
CA LEU A 9 -2.73 -0.03 -14.64
C LEU A 9 -4.00 0.11 -15.50
N PRO A 10 -5.21 0.09 -14.92
CA PRO A 10 -6.44 0.34 -15.68
C PRO A 10 -6.42 1.74 -16.30
N THR A 11 -6.93 1.87 -17.52
CA THR A 11 -7.00 3.16 -18.23
C THR A 11 -7.86 4.21 -17.52
N SER A 12 -8.77 3.79 -16.64
CA SER A 12 -9.58 4.66 -15.80
C SER A 12 -8.79 5.35 -14.68
N VAL A 13 -7.58 4.85 -14.36
CA VAL A 13 -6.65 5.43 -13.39
C VAL A 13 -5.82 6.52 -14.05
N ASN A 14 -6.44 7.69 -14.18
CA ASN A 14 -5.92 8.82 -14.96
C ASN A 14 -5.71 10.10 -14.12
N THR A 15 -5.76 9.99 -12.79
CA THR A 15 -5.39 11.06 -11.85
C THR A 15 -4.51 10.49 -10.74
N LEU A 16 -3.80 11.36 -10.02
CA LEU A 16 -2.93 10.93 -8.91
C LEU A 16 -3.74 10.29 -7.77
N GLU A 17 -4.93 10.82 -7.47
CA GLU A 17 -5.82 10.27 -6.45
C GLU A 17 -6.29 8.87 -6.84
N LYS A 18 -6.68 8.67 -8.10
CA LYS A 18 -7.05 7.35 -8.60
C LYS A 18 -5.87 6.38 -8.58
N LEU A 19 -4.66 6.85 -8.89
CA LEU A 19 -3.44 6.04 -8.84
C LEU A 19 -3.13 5.61 -7.41
N ALA A 20 -3.22 6.53 -6.46
CA ALA A 20 -3.03 6.24 -5.04
C ALA A 20 -4.05 5.21 -4.54
N VAL A 21 -5.34 5.43 -4.80
CA VAL A 21 -6.40 4.50 -4.39
C VAL A 21 -6.24 3.13 -5.04
N TRP A 22 -5.91 3.08 -6.34
CA TRP A 22 -5.67 1.82 -7.03
C TRP A 22 -4.48 1.05 -6.43
N ALA A 23 -3.34 1.72 -6.23
CA ALA A 23 -2.13 1.10 -5.67
C ALA A 23 -2.36 0.59 -4.23
N LEU A 24 -3.02 1.39 -3.39
CA LEU A 24 -3.32 1.02 -2.01
C LEU A 24 -4.38 -0.08 -1.92
N GLY A 25 -5.38 -0.06 -2.80
CA GLY A 25 -6.36 -1.15 -2.94
C GLY A 25 -5.70 -2.46 -3.38
N ALA A 26 -4.70 -2.38 -4.27
CA ALA A 26 -3.91 -3.53 -4.68
C ALA A 26 -3.11 -4.14 -3.55
N LEU A 27 -2.33 -3.31 -2.86
CA LEU A 27 -1.58 -3.71 -1.68
C LEU A 27 -2.48 -4.29 -0.60
N TYR A 28 -3.67 -3.71 -0.38
CA TYR A 28 -4.63 -4.22 0.59
C TYR A 28 -5.10 -5.63 0.22
N GLN A 29 -5.45 -5.90 -1.03
CA GLN A 29 -5.88 -7.25 -1.41
C GLN A 29 -4.77 -8.29 -1.26
N LEU A 30 -3.53 -7.92 -1.61
CA LEU A 30 -2.38 -8.79 -1.55
C LEU A 30 -1.92 -9.07 -0.11
N HIS A 31 -2.01 -8.06 0.78
CA HIS A 31 -1.31 -8.06 2.07
C HIS A 31 -2.21 -7.75 3.29
N LYS A 32 -3.55 -7.74 3.16
CA LYS A 32 -4.48 -7.51 4.29
C LYS A 32 -4.33 -8.46 5.48
N ASN A 33 -3.69 -9.62 5.26
CA ASN A 33 -3.45 -10.61 6.32
C ASN A 33 -2.04 -10.55 6.88
N ASP A 34 -1.13 -9.83 6.23
CA ASP A 34 0.25 -9.66 6.69
C ASP A 34 0.25 -8.70 7.88
N ARG A 35 1.16 -8.96 8.81
CA ARG A 35 1.20 -8.22 10.07
C ARG A 35 2.63 -7.91 10.48
N TYR A 36 2.78 -6.82 11.21
CA TYR A 36 4.04 -6.39 11.80
C TYR A 36 3.83 -5.91 13.23
N GLN A 37 4.94 -5.74 13.95
CA GLN A 37 4.94 -5.26 15.32
C GLN A 37 5.62 -3.89 15.36
N GLU A 38 4.90 -2.86 15.80
CA GLU A 38 5.43 -1.48 15.85
C GLU A 38 6.50 -1.28 16.92
N SER A 39 6.52 -2.11 17.98
CA SER A 39 7.50 -2.10 19.06
C SER A 39 7.47 -3.40 19.84
N ASP A 40 8.56 -3.77 20.51
CA ASP A 40 8.76 -5.05 21.21
C ASP A 40 7.65 -5.47 22.19
N SER A 41 6.87 -4.52 22.71
CA SER A 41 5.75 -4.76 23.62
C SER A 41 4.36 -4.45 23.04
N ALA A 42 4.27 -4.00 21.79
CA ALA A 42 2.99 -3.72 21.13
C ALA A 42 2.36 -4.99 20.55
N PRO A 43 1.02 -5.05 20.45
CA PRO A 43 0.36 -6.09 19.69
C PRO A 43 0.76 -6.02 18.21
N VAL A 44 0.80 -7.18 17.58
CA VAL A 44 0.99 -7.31 16.13
C VAL A 44 -0.24 -6.72 15.41
N ILE A 45 -0.01 -5.83 14.45
CA ILE A 45 -1.06 -5.13 13.69
C ILE A 45 -0.92 -5.38 12.18
N PRO A 46 -1.97 -5.21 11.37
CA PRO A 46 -1.89 -5.38 9.93
C PRO A 46 -0.89 -4.42 9.27
N VAL A 47 -0.15 -4.89 8.26
CA VAL A 47 0.75 -4.02 7.48
C VAL A 47 -0.01 -3.01 6.62
N ILE A 48 -1.26 -3.29 6.27
CA ILE A 48 -2.15 -2.35 5.61
C ILE A 48 -3.57 -2.50 6.10
N THR A 49 -4.21 -1.37 6.41
CA THR A 49 -5.65 -1.32 6.70
C THR A 49 -6.35 -0.38 5.72
N ALA A 50 -7.63 -0.67 5.47
CA ALA A 50 -8.56 0.16 4.72
C ALA A 50 -9.77 0.45 5.61
N GLN A 51 -10.19 1.72 5.66
CA GLN A 51 -11.34 2.17 6.43
C GLN A 51 -12.10 3.20 5.60
N ASP A 52 -13.42 3.20 5.68
CA ASP A 52 -14.29 4.20 5.09
C ASP A 52 -15.07 4.96 6.16
N GLY A 53 -15.46 6.19 5.85
CA GLY A 53 -16.35 6.94 6.71
C GLY A 53 -16.51 8.40 6.33
N LEU A 54 -17.43 9.05 7.05
CA LEU A 54 -17.77 10.46 6.88
C LEU A 54 -16.72 11.38 7.49
N ALA A 55 -16.16 12.27 6.68
CA ALA A 55 -15.35 13.38 7.13
C ALA A 55 -16.21 14.49 7.77
N ALA A 56 -15.55 15.45 8.43
CA ALA A 56 -16.22 16.59 9.08
C ALA A 56 -17.05 17.46 8.10
N ASP A 57 -16.74 17.41 6.80
CA ASP A 57 -17.50 18.09 5.74
C ASP A 57 -18.68 17.26 5.19
N LYS A 58 -19.00 16.13 5.83
CA LYS A 58 -20.06 15.19 5.48
C LYS A 58 -19.85 14.47 4.14
N LYS A 59 -18.63 14.39 3.62
CA LYS A 59 -18.31 13.54 2.46
C LYS A 59 -17.75 12.20 2.91
N GLU A 60 -18.04 11.17 2.12
CA GLU A 60 -17.47 9.83 2.30
C GLU A 60 -16.02 9.80 1.83
N HIS A 61 -15.14 9.28 2.69
CA HIS A 61 -13.71 9.17 2.44
C HIS A 61 -13.26 7.73 2.65
N ILE A 62 -12.31 7.26 1.84
CA ILE A 62 -11.55 6.04 2.10
C ILE A 62 -10.17 6.41 2.64
N ILE A 63 -9.74 5.72 3.68
CA ILE A 63 -8.49 5.93 4.39
C ILE A 63 -7.71 4.62 4.34
N PHE A 64 -6.46 4.71 3.92
CA PHE A 64 -5.51 3.61 3.98
C PHE A 64 -4.39 3.94 4.96
N ARG A 65 -3.95 2.94 5.72
CA ARG A 65 -2.75 3.02 6.57
C ARG A 65 -1.81 1.88 6.21
N PRO A 66 -0.89 2.07 5.24
CA PRO A 66 0.16 1.11 4.94
C PRO A 66 1.40 1.31 5.83
N SER A 67 2.12 0.22 6.08
CA SER A 67 3.44 0.18 6.71
C SER A 67 4.38 -0.52 5.74
N PHE A 68 5.32 0.20 5.15
CA PHE A 68 6.28 -0.32 4.19
C PHE A 68 7.61 -0.62 4.88
N GLU A 69 8.19 -1.77 4.54
CA GLU A 69 9.56 -2.07 4.93
C GLU A 69 10.52 -1.20 4.10
N LEU A 70 11.56 -0.67 4.75
CA LEU A 70 12.61 0.12 4.14
C LEU A 70 13.93 -0.63 4.27
N SER A 71 14.88 -0.38 3.37
CA SER A 71 16.26 -0.85 3.50
C SER A 71 16.88 -0.41 4.83
N ASP A 72 17.80 -1.21 5.38
CA ASP A 72 18.41 -0.93 6.70
C ASP A 72 19.11 0.43 6.79
N ASP A 73 19.66 0.89 5.67
CA ASP A 73 20.49 2.09 5.56
C ASP A 73 19.79 3.26 4.85
N TRP A 74 18.46 3.18 4.66
CA TRP A 74 17.65 4.18 3.93
C TRP A 74 17.89 5.63 4.36
N ARG A 75 18.20 5.86 5.65
CA ARG A 75 18.46 7.21 6.20
C ARG A 75 19.79 7.80 5.75
N SER A 76 20.71 6.97 5.30
CA SER A 76 22.06 7.36 4.86
C SER A 76 22.22 7.37 3.34
N GLN A 77 21.24 6.85 2.61
CA GLN A 77 21.26 6.81 1.15
C GLN A 77 20.82 8.15 0.54
N PRO A 78 21.47 8.62 -0.55
CA PRO A 78 21.07 9.84 -1.27
C PRO A 78 19.95 9.58 -2.31
N THR A 79 19.37 8.38 -2.31
CA THR A 79 18.30 7.93 -3.21
C THR A 79 16.95 8.48 -2.79
N LYS A 80 15.95 8.31 -3.66
CA LYS A 80 14.60 8.75 -3.35
C LYS A 80 13.91 7.72 -2.48
N LEU A 81 13.05 8.14 -1.56
CA LEU A 81 12.42 7.25 -0.57
C LEU A 81 11.74 6.02 -1.18
N TRP A 82 11.11 6.14 -2.34
CA TRP A 82 10.44 5.02 -3.01
C TRP A 82 11.41 3.98 -3.60
N GLU A 83 12.70 4.31 -3.75
CA GLU A 83 13.75 3.39 -4.18
C GLU A 83 14.21 2.50 -3.02
N GLU A 84 13.97 2.93 -1.78
CA GLU A 84 14.34 2.21 -0.55
C GLU A 84 13.24 1.31 -0.01
N VAL A 85 12.02 1.40 -0.56
CA VAL A 85 10.88 0.55 -0.17
C VAL A 85 11.11 -0.89 -0.64
N GLN A 86 11.03 -1.82 0.31
CA GLN A 86 11.11 -3.25 0.04
C GLN A 86 9.74 -3.82 -0.34
N GLU A 87 9.75 -4.84 -1.19
CA GLU A 87 8.53 -5.58 -1.53
C GLU A 87 8.08 -6.41 -0.33
N PHE A 88 6.79 -6.37 0.00
CA PHE A 88 6.23 -7.30 0.96
C PHE A 88 6.42 -8.74 0.46
N PRO A 89 6.84 -9.67 1.32
CA PRO A 89 7.05 -11.06 0.92
C PRO A 89 5.74 -11.67 0.38
N GLY A 90 5.63 -11.80 -0.96
CA GLY A 90 4.45 -12.36 -1.61
C GLY A 90 4.61 -12.44 -3.12
N ASN A 91 4.57 -13.65 -3.69
CA ASN A 91 4.68 -13.88 -5.15
C ASN A 91 3.32 -13.81 -5.87
N THR A 92 2.34 -13.11 -5.29
CA THR A 92 0.98 -13.08 -5.82
C THR A 92 0.89 -12.03 -6.93
N PRO A 93 0.50 -12.40 -8.17
CA PRO A 93 0.34 -11.44 -9.25
C PRO A 93 -0.66 -10.35 -8.88
N ILE A 94 -0.38 -9.11 -9.26
CA ILE A 94 -1.27 -7.94 -9.12
C ILE A 94 -2.66 -8.29 -9.69
N PRO A 95 -3.72 -8.39 -8.85
CA PRO A 95 -5.08 -8.61 -9.34
C PRO A 95 -5.51 -7.60 -10.40
N ALA A 96 -6.31 -8.02 -11.38
CA ALA A 96 -6.86 -7.08 -12.38
C ALA A 96 -7.95 -6.16 -11.81
N SER A 97 -8.57 -6.56 -10.70
CA SER A 97 -9.62 -5.83 -9.98
C SER A 97 -9.36 -5.85 -8.48
N PHE A 98 -9.57 -4.70 -7.84
CA PHE A 98 -9.25 -4.48 -6.43
C PHE A 98 -10.49 -3.99 -5.69
N LEU A 99 -11.09 -4.90 -4.92
CA LEU A 99 -12.39 -4.75 -4.23
C LEU A 99 -13.60 -4.84 -5.18
N PRO A 100 -14.77 -5.34 -4.71
CA PRO A 100 -15.95 -5.58 -5.54
C PRO A 100 -16.46 -4.32 -6.24
#